data_AF-A0A7K4AQ99-F1
#
_entry.id   AF-A0A7K4AQ99-F1
#
_cell.length_a   1.000
_cell.length_b   1.000
_cell.length_c   1.000
_cell.angle_alpha   90.00
_cell.angle_beta   90.00
_cell.angle_gamma   90.00
#
_symmetry.space_group_name_H-M   'P 1'
#
loop_
_entity.id
_entity.type
_entity.pdbx_description
1 polymer ?
#
loop_
_entity_poly.entity_id
_entity_poly.type
_entity_poly.pdbx_seq_one_letter_code
_entity_poly.pdbx_strand_id
1 'polypeptide(L)' 'MHLTKDEEAILAGEKGEGRRKAMELLVALGDIYGAKRLVPISAAHLSGVSYKTIGEGGIK' A
#
# COMPACT_ATOMS: atom_id res chain seq x y z
N MET A 1 -11.79 1.26 -8.89
CA MET A 1 -11.87 1.90 -7.54
C MET A 1 -12.05 3.42 -7.62
N HIS A 2 -12.61 4.07 -6.59
CA HIS A 2 -12.53 5.53 -6.37
C HIS A 2 -11.46 5.85 -5.33
N LEU A 3 -10.50 6.67 -5.72
CA LEU A 3 -9.40 7.13 -4.87
C LEU A 3 -9.61 8.60 -4.46
N THR A 4 -9.09 8.96 -3.30
CA THR A 4 -8.90 10.35 -2.90
C THR A 4 -7.69 10.95 -3.61
N LYS A 5 -7.61 12.29 -3.67
CA LYS A 5 -6.48 13.00 -4.28
C LYS A 5 -5.12 12.58 -3.71
N ASP A 6 -5.08 12.32 -2.40
CA ASP A 6 -3.84 11.88 -1.73
C ASP A 6 -3.46 10.46 -2.14
N GLU A 7 -4.43 9.56 -2.29
CA GLU A 7 -4.19 8.20 -2.77
C GLU A 7 -3.78 8.17 -4.25
N GLU A 8 -4.37 9.03 -5.08
CA GLU A 8 -3.96 9.25 -6.47
C GLU A 8 -2.52 9.77 -6.55
N ALA A 9 -2.15 10.73 -5.71
CA ALA A 9 -0.78 11.24 -5.65
C ALA A 9 0.22 10.16 -5.20
N ILE A 10 -0.16 9.27 -4.28
CA ILE A 10 0.65 8.11 -3.91
C ILE A 10 0.83 7.17 -5.12
N LEU A 11 -0.26 6.85 -5.82
CA LEU A 11 -0.24 5.96 -6.99
C LEU A 11 0.57 6.55 -8.16
N ALA A 12 0.55 7.88 -8.33
CA ALA A 12 1.37 8.60 -9.30
C ALA A 12 2.87 8.60 -8.94
N GLY A 13 3.24 8.17 -7.73
CA GLY A 13 4.63 8.10 -7.28
C GLY A 13 5.13 9.35 -6.58
N GLU A 14 4.28 10.36 -6.38
CA GLU A 14 4.66 11.65 -5.77
C GLU A 14 5.07 11.51 -4.29
N LYS A 15 4.75 10.37 -3.65
CA LYS A 15 5.08 10.07 -2.24
C LYS A 15 6.17 9.02 -2.08
N GLY A 16 6.92 8.73 -3.16
CA GLY A 16 8.04 7.79 -3.19
C GLY A 16 7.68 6.39 -3.68
N GLU A 17 8.68 5.67 -4.19
CA GLU A 17 8.50 4.39 -4.88
C GLU A 17 7.89 3.29 -4.00
N GLY A 18 8.29 3.20 -2.73
CA GLY A 18 7.75 2.19 -1.81
C GLY A 18 6.24 2.36 -1.58
N ARG A 19 5.77 3.61 -1.38
CA ARG A 19 4.35 3.91 -1.23
C ARG A 19 3.58 3.69 -2.52
N ARG A 20 4.18 4.06 -3.66
CA ARG A 20 3.61 3.79 -4.98
C ARG A 20 3.36 2.31 -5.18
N LYS A 21 4.38 1.47 -4.92
CA LYS A 21 4.26 0.01 -5.08
C LYS A 21 3.20 -0.59 -4.16
N ALA A 22 3.13 -0.12 -2.92
CA ALA A 22 2.09 -0.54 -1.98
C ALA A 22 0.69 -0.15 -2.48
N MET A 23 0.51 1.07 -3.00
CA MET A 23 -0.78 1.53 -3.54
C MET A 23 -1.17 0.78 -4.82
N GLU A 24 -0.23 0.48 -5.72
CA GLU A 24 -0.48 -0.37 -6.90
C GLU A 24 -1.09 -1.72 -6.49
N LEU A 25 -0.55 -2.36 -5.44
CA LEU A 25 -1.08 -3.62 -4.92
C LEU A 25 -2.49 -3.47 -4.34
N LEU A 26 -2.74 -2.42 -3.56
CA LEU A 26 -4.07 -2.17 -2.98
C LEU A 26 -5.13 -1.92 -4.06
N VAL A 27 -4.80 -1.12 -5.09
CA VAL A 27 -5.70 -0.83 -6.22
C VAL A 27 -5.99 -2.10 -7.02
N ALA A 28 -4.96 -2.90 -7.34
CA ALA A 28 -5.13 -4.15 -8.06
C ALA A 28 -6.05 -5.13 -7.30
N LEU A 29 -5.85 -5.29 -5.99
CA LEU A 29 -6.73 -6.11 -5.16
C LEU A 29 -8.15 -5.56 -5.13
N GLY A 30 -8.30 -4.24 -4.97
CA GLY A 30 -9.60 -3.61 -4.97
C GLY A 30 -10.36 -3.80 -6.28
N ASP A 31 -9.70 -3.67 -7.43
CA ASP A 31 -10.33 -3.89 -8.74
C ASP A 31 -10.71 -5.36 -8.95
N ILE A 32 -9.87 -6.32 -8.53
CA ILE A 32 -10.17 -7.77 -8.58
C ILE A 32 -11.43 -8.10 -7.76
N TYR A 33 -11.57 -7.52 -6.57
CA TYR A 33 -12.71 -7.77 -5.68
C TYR A 33 -13.90 -6.84 -5.90
N GLY A 34 -13.84 -5.93 -6.89
CA GLY A 34 -14.90 -4.95 -7.14
C GLY A 34 -15.09 -3.94 -6.00
N ALA A 35 -14.05 -3.65 -5.23
CA ALA A 35 -14.06 -2.69 -4.15
C ALA A 35 -14.29 -1.26 -4.69
N LYS A 36 -15.21 -0.53 -4.05
CA LYS A 36 -15.54 0.84 -4.46
C LYS A 36 -14.50 1.86 -4.00
N ARG A 37 -13.89 1.67 -2.82
CA ARG A 37 -12.96 2.59 -2.17
C ARG A 37 -12.10 1.87 -1.15
N LEU A 38 -10.97 2.47 -0.77
CA LEU A 38 -10.21 2.05 0.41
C LEU A 38 -10.95 2.44 1.70
N VAL A 39 -10.77 1.64 2.74
CA VAL A 39 -11.32 1.89 4.08
C VAL A 39 -10.17 2.30 5.00
N PRO A 40 -10.24 3.49 5.63
CA PRO A 40 -9.20 3.91 6.55
C PRO A 40 -9.20 3.00 7.78
N ILE A 41 -8.00 2.60 8.22
CA ILE A 41 -7.79 1.86 9.46
C ILE A 41 -7.08 2.76 10.46
N SER A 42 -7.41 2.62 11.75
CA SER A 42 -6.72 3.34 12.82
C SER A 42 -5.38 2.71 13.18
N ALA A 43 -5.27 1.38 13.05
CA ALA A 43 -4.07 0.63 13.36
C ALA A 43 -4.02 -0.70 12.58
N ALA A 44 -2.80 -1.19 12.35
CA ALA A 44 -2.52 -2.55 11.91
C ALA A 44 -1.37 -3.12 12.74
N HIS A 45 -1.44 -4.40 13.09
CA HIS A 45 -0.32 -5.12 13.69
C HIS A 45 0.28 -6.05 12.63
N LEU A 46 1.58 -5.93 12.41
CA LEU A 46 2.33 -6.77 11.49
C LEU A 46 3.21 -7.73 12.29
N SER A 47 2.89 -9.03 12.27
CA SER A 47 3.70 -10.08 12.87
C SER A 47 4.63 -10.73 11.84
N GLY A 48 5.69 -11.41 12.31
CA GLY A 48 6.61 -12.14 11.42
C GLY A 48 7.60 -11.25 10.66
N VAL A 49 7.82 -10.02 11.12
CA VAL A 49 8.84 -9.12 10.58
C VAL A 49 10.21 -9.56 11.10
N SER A 50 11.02 -10.14 10.22
CA SER A 50 12.38 -10.57 10.51
C SER A 50 13.25 -10.35 9.28
N TYR A 51 14.58 -10.33 9.45
CA TYR A 51 15.49 -10.22 8.30
C TYR A 51 15.23 -11.30 7.23
N LYS A 52 14.82 -12.50 7.63
CA LYS A 52 14.45 -13.58 6.69
C LYS A 52 13.25 -13.22 5.80
N THR A 53 12.35 -12.36 6.26
CA THR A 53 11.11 -12.01 5.54
C THR A 53 11.20 -10.68 4.81
N ILE A 54 11.96 -9.70 5.33
CA ILE A 54 12.05 -8.35 4.75
C ILE A 54 13.40 -8.03 4.10
N GLY A 55 14.42 -8.87 4.33
CA GLY A 55 15.77 -8.70 3.80
C GLY A 55 16.38 -7.33 4.10
N GLU A 56 17.26 -6.89 3.21
CA GLU A 56 17.94 -5.59 3.28
C GLU A 56 16.96 -4.39 3.28
N GLY A 57 15.78 -4.56 2.69
CA GLY A 57 14.76 -3.51 2.63
C GLY A 57 14.19 -3.11 3.98
N GLY A 58 14.35 -3.94 5.02
CA GLY A 58 13.88 -3.64 6.38
C GLY A 58 14.95 -3.20 7.37
N ILE A 59 16.18 -2.94 6.91
CA ILE A 59 17.30 -2.48 7.77
C ILE A 59 17.47 -0.94 7.74
N LYS A 60 16.81 -0.24 6.80
CA LYS A 60 16.98 1.20 6.59
C LYS A 60 16.03 2.08 7.38
#